data_AF-Q16750-F1
#
_entry.id   AF-Q16750-F1
#
_cell.length_a   1.000
_cell.length_b   1.000
_cell.length_c   1.000
_cell.angle_alpha   90.00
_cell.angle_beta   90.00
_cell.angle_gamma   90.00
#
_symmetry.space_group_name_H-M   'P 1'
#
loop_
_entity.id
_entity.type
_entity.pdbx_description
1 polymer ?
#
loop_
_entity_poly.entity_id
_entity_poly.type
_entity_poly.pdbx_seq_one_letter_code
_entity_poly.pdbx_strand_id
1 'polypeptide(L)' 'MDPAVALVLCLSCLFLLSLWRQSSGRGRLPSGPTPLPIIGNILQLDVKDMSKSLTN' A
#
# COMPACT_ATOMS: atom_id res chain seq x y z
N MET A 1 7.40 -25.41 -17.79
CA MET A 1 7.82 -24.00 -17.86
C MET A 1 9.24 -23.98 -17.33
N ASP A 2 10.22 -23.62 -18.14
CA ASP A 2 11.61 -23.62 -17.71
C ASP A 2 11.76 -22.76 -16.46
N PRO A 3 12.40 -23.26 -15.39
CA PRO A 3 12.50 -22.53 -14.12
C PRO A 3 13.18 -21.17 -14.31
N ALA A 4 14.05 -21.05 -15.31
CA ALA A 4 14.66 -19.79 -15.72
C ALA A 4 13.61 -18.76 -16.23
N VAL A 5 12.62 -19.19 -17.00
CA VAL A 5 11.56 -18.29 -17.53
C VAL A 5 10.67 -17.80 -16.39
N ALA A 6 10.32 -18.68 -15.45
CA ALA A 6 9.55 -18.30 -14.27
C ALA A 6 10.32 -17.32 -13.38
N LEU A 7 11.63 -17.52 -13.20
CA LEU A 7 12.47 -16.62 -12.43
C LEU A 7 12.59 -15.24 -13.08
N VAL A 8 12.82 -15.17 -14.40
CA VAL A 8 12.89 -13.92 -15.15
C VAL A 8 11.56 -13.15 -15.11
N LEU A 9 10.44 -13.86 -15.25
CA LEU A 9 9.11 -13.25 -15.16
C LEU A 9 8.83 -12.72 -13.74
N CYS A 10 9.21 -13.49 -12.71
CA CYS A 10 9.03 -13.06 -11.31
C CYS A 10 9.88 -11.81 -11.00
N LEU A 11 11.16 -11.81 -11.38
CA LEU A 11 12.07 -10.68 -11.15
C LEU A 11 11.62 -9.42 -11.90
N SER A 12 11.17 -9.56 -13.15
CA SER A 12 10.63 -8.43 -13.92
C SER A 12 9.34 -7.87 -13.29
N CYS A 13 8.41 -8.73 -12.84
CA CYS A 13 7.22 -8.30 -12.10
C CYS A 13 7.55 -7.56 -10.81
N LEU A 14 8.48 -8.09 -9.99
CA LEU A 14 8.90 -7.43 -8.74
C LEU A 14 9.56 -6.08 -9.00
N PHE A 15 10.38 -5.98 -10.05
CA PHE A 15 11.03 -4.74 -10.44
C PHE A 15 9.99 -3.67 -10.86
N LEU A 16 9.00 -4.05 -11.65
CA LEU A 16 7.90 -3.16 -12.06
C LEU A 16 7.06 -2.68 -10.86
N LEU A 17 6.72 -3.59 -9.94
CA LEU A 17 5.99 -3.24 -8.72
C LEU A 17 6.78 -2.28 -7.83
N SER A 18 8.10 -2.47 -7.74
CA SER A 18 8.98 -1.56 -7.00
C SER A 18 9.00 -0.16 -7.62
N LEU A 19 9.13 -0.07 -8.94
CA LEU A 19 9.09 1.21 -9.66
C LEU A 19 7.73 1.90 -9.53
N TRP A 20 6.63 1.15 -9.62
CA TRP A 20 5.27 1.69 -9.39
C TRP A 20 5.17 2.27 -7.99
N ARG A 21 5.58 1.52 -6.96
CA ARG A 21 5.48 1.95 -5.56
C ARG A 21 6.34 3.17 -5.27
N GLN A 22 7.50 3.26 -5.91
CA GLN A 22 8.40 4.42 -5.82
C GLN A 22 7.83 5.65 -6.55
N SER A 23 7.20 5.45 -7.70
CA SER A 23 6.53 6.51 -8.47
C SER A 23 5.31 7.07 -7.72
N SER A 24 4.54 6.20 -7.07
CA SER A 24 3.35 6.58 -6.31
C SER A 24 3.64 7.45 -5.08
N GLY A 25 4.88 7.52 -4.60
CA GLY A 25 5.28 8.29 -3.42
C GLY A 25 6.09 9.56 -3.69
N ARG A 26 6.29 9.94 -4.96
CA ARG A 26 7.28 10.98 -5.33
C ARG A 26 6.76 12.05 -6.30
N GLY A 27 5.50 12.44 -6.17
CA GLY A 27 5.00 13.72 -6.72
C GLY A 27 5.48 14.88 -5.84
N ARG A 28 6.00 15.95 -6.44
CA ARG A 28 6.68 17.10 -5.79
C ARG A 28 5.81 17.86 -4.78
N LEU A 29 5.73 17.36 -3.55
CA LEU A 29 5.16 18.08 -2.40
C LEU A 29 6.21 18.06 -1.27
N PRO A 30 6.21 19.07 -0.37
CA PRO A 30 7.15 19.13 0.75
C PRO A 30 7.13 17.79 1.51
N SER A 31 8.26 17.38 2.09
CA SER A 31 8.42 16.10 2.81
C SER A 31 7.31 15.90 3.85
N GLY A 32 6.19 15.32 3.42
CA GLY A 32 4.98 15.17 4.20
C GLY A 32 5.02 13.89 5.02
N PRO A 33 4.19 13.80 6.08
CA PRO A 33 4.13 12.61 6.92
C PRO A 33 3.85 11.37 6.08
N THR A 34 4.41 10.24 6.53
CA THR A 34 4.54 8.94 5.85
C THR A 34 3.29 8.44 5.13
N PRO A 35 3.35 7.49 4.19
CA PRO A 35 2.24 7.15 3.30
C PRO A 35 0.99 6.48 3.93
N LEU A 36 0.89 6.33 5.26
CA LEU A 36 -0.22 5.62 5.93
C LEU A 36 -1.06 6.40 6.98
N PRO A 37 -1.17 7.75 7.00
CA PRO A 37 -2.05 8.45 7.93
C PRO A 37 -3.52 8.28 7.57
N ILE A 38 -3.84 7.93 6.32
CA ILE A 38 -5.23 7.77 5.85
C ILE A 38 -5.77 6.38 6.21
N ILE A 39 -5.03 5.30 5.94
CA ILE A 39 -5.39 3.95 6.39
C ILE A 39 -5.53 3.94 7.93
N GLY A 40 -4.61 4.59 8.65
CA GLY A 40 -4.66 4.70 10.10
C GLY A 40 -5.87 5.50 10.62
N ASN A 41 -6.35 6.51 9.88
CA ASN A 41 -7.52 7.30 10.28
C ASN A 41 -8.85 6.60 9.93
N ILE A 42 -8.92 5.90 8.79
CA ILE A 42 -10.12 5.16 8.36
C ILE A 42 -10.37 3.97 9.27
N LEU A 43 -9.33 3.21 9.61
CA LEU A 43 -9.44 2.10 10.57
C LEU A 43 -9.84 2.61 11.96
N GLN A 44 -9.41 3.80 12.36
CA GLN A 44 -9.83 4.40 13.63
C GLN A 44 -11.29 4.90 13.62
N LEU A 45 -11.77 5.44 12.50
CA LEU A 45 -13.17 5.85 12.34
C LEU A 45 -14.10 4.62 12.34
N ASP A 46 -13.79 3.63 11.52
CA ASP A 46 -14.57 2.40 11.37
C ASP A 46 -14.68 1.61 12.69
N VAL A 47 -13.57 1.41 13.40
CA VAL A 47 -13.57 0.67 14.68
C VAL A 47 -14.36 1.40 15.77
N LYS A 48 -14.31 2.74 15.81
CA LYS A 48 -15.02 3.54 16.82
C LYS A 48 -16.54 3.57 16.56
N ASP A 49 -16.97 3.68 15.31
CA ASP A 49 -18.39 3.68 14.96
C ASP A 49 -18.99 2.27 15.03
N MET A 50 -18.25 1.24 14.62
CA MET A 50 -18.67 -0.15 14.74
C MET A 50 -18.86 -0.57 16.21
N SER A 51 -17.95 -0.15 17.10
CA SER A 51 -18.09 -0.41 18.55
C SER A 51 -19.35 0.23 19.14
N LYS A 52 -19.69 1.45 18.71
CA LYS A 52 -20.92 2.12 19.13
C LYS A 52 -22.18 1.42 18.61
N SER A 53 -22.15 0.91 17.38
CA SER A 53 -23.30 0.21 16.80
C SER A 53 -23.54 -1.17 17.42
N LEU A 54 -22.50 -1.84 17.92
CA LEU A 54 -22.61 -3.18 18.52
C LEU A 54 -23.01 -3.16 20.00
N THR A 55 -22.86 -2.01 20.66
CA THR A 55 -23.19 -1.83 22.09
C THR A 55 -24.62 -1.28 22.29
N ASN A 56 -25.50 -1.40 21.29
CA ASN A 56 -26.93 -1.03 21.40
C ASN A 56 -27.81 -2.23 21.71
#